data_AF-A0A5E4AZ65-F1
#
_entry.id   AF-A0A5E4AZ65-F1
#
_cell.length_a   1.000
_cell.length_b   1.000
_cell.length_c   1.000
_cell.angle_alpha   90.00
_cell.angle_beta   90.00
_cell.angle_gamma   90.00
#
_symmetry.space_group_name_H-M   'P 1'
#
loop_
_entity.id
_entity.type
_entity.pdbx_description
1 polymer ?
#
loop_
_entity_poly.entity_id
_entity_poly.type
_entity_poly.pdbx_seq_one_letter_code
_entity_poly.pdbx_strand_id
1 'polypeptide(L)'
;MSAGLLVLLLSLFVITSLIKRKNSFIKEELLVHLLQMLSTVLSMYVVYSTHNSLLKKQGLPLMNQVVSWAILASSLVVPLLSSPVLFQRLNSILLSLMSTYLLLSTGYEALFPLVLSCLMFIWIHMEQETLQQSGVCCKQKLTSIQFSYNTDIIQFRHLCLDDIRRAFFLVFFLVTAFFGTGNIASINSFDLASVYCFLTVFSPFMMGSLMMWKILIPFVLVMCAFEAVQLTTQLSSKSLFLIVLVISDIMALHFFFLVKDYGSWLDIGTSISHYVIVMSMTIFLVFLNGLAQLLTTKKLRLYGKPKSHLI
;
A
#
# COMPACT_ATOMS: atom_id res chain seq x y z
N MET A 1 -13.48 -13.83 -2.59
CA MET A 1 -13.18 -14.28 -3.97
C MET A 1 -13.39 -13.20 -5.02
N SER A 2 -14.50 -12.44 -5.01
CA SER A 2 -14.75 -11.34 -5.96
C SER A 2 -13.62 -10.31 -6.04
N ALA A 3 -13.11 -9.85 -4.89
CA ALA A 3 -11.98 -8.92 -4.83
C ALA A 3 -10.72 -9.46 -5.53
N GLY A 4 -10.39 -10.73 -5.32
CA GLY A 4 -9.24 -11.36 -5.98
C GLY A 4 -9.42 -11.50 -7.50
N LEU A 5 -10.63 -11.82 -7.96
CA LEU A 5 -10.93 -11.83 -9.40
C LEU A 5 -10.80 -10.43 -10.03
N LEU A 6 -11.28 -9.38 -9.35
CA LEU A 6 -11.12 -8.00 -9.82
C LEU A 6 -9.64 -7.60 -9.89
N VAL A 7 -8.84 -7.95 -8.89
CA VAL A 7 -7.38 -7.73 -8.90
C VAL A 7 -6.73 -8.43 -10.10
N LEU A 8 -7.13 -9.68 -10.40
CA LEU A 8 -6.61 -10.42 -11.54
C LEU A 8 -7.02 -9.78 -12.88
N LEU A 9 -8.25 -9.32 -13.02
CA LEU A 9 -8.71 -8.65 -14.24
C LEU A 9 -7.97 -7.32 -14.47
N LEU A 10 -7.81 -6.52 -13.41
CA LEU A 10 -7.08 -5.25 -13.47
C LEU A 10 -5.61 -5.45 -13.86
N SER A 11 -4.95 -6.42 -13.25
CA SER A 11 -3.55 -6.75 -13.55
C SER A 11 -3.37 -7.33 -14.96
N LEU A 12 -4.29 -8.17 -15.45
CA LEU A 12 -4.28 -8.62 -16.85
C LEU A 12 -4.46 -7.44 -17.82
N PHE A 13 -5.37 -6.52 -17.54
CA PHE A 13 -5.56 -5.31 -18.33
C PHE A 13 -4.31 -4.41 -18.33
N VAL A 14 -3.67 -4.26 -17.18
CA VAL A 14 -2.41 -3.51 -17.04
C VAL A 14 -1.28 -4.18 -17.83
N ILE A 15 -1.10 -5.49 -17.72
CA ILE A 15 -0.04 -6.21 -18.45
C ILE A 15 -0.28 -6.14 -19.96
N THR A 16 -1.51 -6.36 -20.43
CA THR A 16 -1.84 -6.32 -21.86
C THR A 16 -1.67 -4.91 -22.45
N SER A 17 -2.09 -3.87 -21.74
CA SER A 17 -1.86 -2.47 -22.17
C SER A 17 -0.38 -2.11 -22.18
N LEU A 18 0.41 -2.61 -21.24
CA LEU A 18 1.86 -2.43 -21.17
C LEU A 18 2.60 -3.15 -22.31
N ILE A 19 2.21 -4.38 -22.65
CA ILE A 19 2.73 -5.14 -23.80
C ILE A 19 2.42 -4.38 -25.09
N LYS A 20 1.17 -3.90 -25.26
CA LYS A 20 0.76 -3.15 -26.45
C LYS A 20 1.51 -1.83 -26.64
N ARG A 21 1.90 -1.18 -25.53
CA ARG A 21 2.57 0.13 -25.54
C ARG A 21 4.09 0.06 -25.69
N LYS A 22 4.73 -1.07 -25.36
CA LYS A 22 6.19 -1.20 -25.32
C LYS A 22 6.65 -2.50 -26.00
N ASN A 23 7.22 -2.38 -27.20
CA ASN A 23 7.75 -3.51 -27.98
C ASN A 23 8.94 -4.25 -27.32
N SER A 24 9.56 -3.69 -26.27
CA SER A 24 10.68 -4.31 -25.53
C SER A 24 10.37 -4.51 -24.05
N PHE A 25 9.35 -5.33 -23.75
CA PHE A 25 9.22 -5.87 -22.40
C PHE A 25 10.37 -6.85 -22.14
N ILE A 26 11.18 -6.59 -21.12
CA ILE A 26 12.23 -7.51 -20.71
C ILE A 26 11.52 -8.74 -20.13
N LYS A 27 11.83 -9.95 -20.64
CA LYS A 27 11.21 -11.22 -20.21
C LYS A 27 11.17 -11.40 -18.69
N GLU A 28 12.19 -10.89 -17.98
CA GLU A 28 12.27 -10.91 -16.51
C GLU A 28 11.16 -10.09 -15.83
N GLU A 29 10.80 -8.91 -16.35
CA GLU A 29 9.75 -8.06 -15.75
C GLU A 29 8.37 -8.73 -15.90
N LEU A 30 8.12 -9.39 -17.02
CA LEU A 30 6.88 -10.14 -17.25
C LEU A 30 6.79 -11.36 -16.32
N LEU A 31 7.90 -12.06 -16.09
CA LEU A 31 7.96 -13.20 -15.17
C LEU A 31 7.58 -12.79 -13.74
N VAL A 32 8.11 -11.67 -13.24
CA VAL A 32 7.78 -11.15 -11.90
C VAL A 32 6.27 -10.89 -11.77
N HIS A 33 5.65 -10.23 -12.76
CA HIS A 33 4.21 -9.96 -12.72
C HIS A 33 3.40 -11.27 -12.81
N LEU A 34 3.79 -12.23 -13.64
CA LEU A 34 3.14 -13.54 -13.69
C LEU A 34 3.25 -14.31 -12.36
N LEU A 35 4.39 -14.23 -11.68
CA LEU A 35 4.57 -14.85 -10.36
C LEU A 35 3.68 -14.18 -9.30
N GLN A 36 3.51 -12.86 -9.36
CA GLN A 36 2.58 -12.15 -8.48
C GLN A 36 1.12 -12.51 -8.76
N MET A 37 0.75 -12.71 -10.03
CA MET A 37 -0.57 -13.21 -10.42
C MET A 37 -0.82 -14.64 -9.93
N LEU A 38 0.20 -15.49 -9.99
CA LEU A 38 0.11 -16.83 -9.43
C LEU A 38 -0.07 -16.78 -7.90
N SER A 39 0.64 -15.88 -7.21
CA SER A 39 0.49 -15.67 -5.76
C SER A 39 -0.94 -15.25 -5.39
N THR A 40 -1.57 -14.36 -6.15
CA THR A 40 -2.97 -13.97 -5.89
C THR A 40 -3.95 -15.11 -6.16
N VAL A 41 -3.75 -15.91 -7.22
CA VAL A 41 -4.55 -17.14 -7.45
C VAL A 41 -4.39 -18.13 -6.29
N LEU A 42 -3.15 -18.36 -5.84
CA LEU A 42 -2.85 -19.24 -4.71
C LEU A 42 -3.50 -18.74 -3.42
N SER A 43 -3.49 -17.42 -3.15
CA SER A 43 -4.15 -16.85 -1.99
C SER A 43 -5.67 -17.11 -1.99
N MET A 44 -6.34 -16.96 -3.15
CA MET A 44 -7.76 -17.28 -3.28
C MET A 44 -8.05 -18.76 -3.10
N TYR A 45 -7.20 -19.62 -3.65
CA TYR A 45 -7.31 -21.07 -3.48
C TYR A 45 -7.16 -21.46 -2.01
N VAL A 46 -6.17 -20.90 -1.31
CA VAL A 46 -5.94 -21.14 0.12
C VAL A 46 -7.15 -20.69 0.92
N VAL A 47 -7.66 -19.47 0.74
CA VAL A 47 -8.86 -18.98 1.45
C VAL A 47 -10.07 -19.89 1.22
N TYR A 48 -10.28 -20.34 -0.01
CA TYR A 48 -11.38 -21.27 -0.32
C TYR A 48 -11.19 -22.65 0.34
N SER A 49 -9.97 -23.19 0.26
CA SER A 49 -9.61 -24.48 0.83
C SER A 49 -9.69 -24.49 2.35
N THR A 50 -9.20 -23.43 3.00
CA THR A 50 -9.27 -23.27 4.47
C THR A 50 -10.72 -23.15 4.92
N HIS A 51 -11.54 -22.35 4.23
CA HIS A 51 -12.97 -22.24 4.54
C HIS A 51 -13.69 -23.60 4.43
N ASN A 52 -13.45 -24.37 3.35
CA ASN A 52 -14.05 -25.69 3.17
C ASN A 52 -13.58 -26.71 4.21
N SER A 53 -12.29 -26.69 4.59
CA SER A 53 -11.72 -27.57 5.60
C SER A 53 -12.29 -27.30 6.99
N LEU A 54 -12.48 -26.02 7.33
CA LEU A 54 -13.11 -25.59 8.59
C LEU A 54 -14.59 -25.99 8.63
N LEU A 55 -15.33 -25.84 7.52
CA LEU A 55 -16.72 -26.31 7.41
C LEU A 55 -16.83 -27.83 7.64
N LYS A 56 -15.87 -28.61 7.12
CA LYS A 56 -15.79 -30.06 7.31
C LYS A 56 -15.20 -30.48 8.65
N LYS A 57 -14.85 -29.54 9.54
CA LYS A 57 -14.19 -29.77 10.84
C LYS A 57 -12.87 -30.56 10.74
N GLN A 58 -12.18 -30.49 9.59
CA GLN A 58 -10.91 -31.18 9.35
C GLN A 58 -9.70 -30.37 9.85
N GLY A 59 -9.93 -29.19 10.45
CA GLY A 59 -8.88 -28.29 10.92
C GLY A 59 -8.18 -27.54 9.78
N LEU A 60 -7.01 -26.97 10.06
CA LEU A 60 -6.20 -26.25 9.08
C LEU A 60 -5.20 -27.20 8.40
N PRO A 61 -5.28 -27.40 7.06
CA PRO A 61 -4.29 -28.21 6.36
C PRO A 61 -2.89 -27.57 6.43
N LEU A 62 -1.86 -28.37 6.75
CA LEU A 62 -0.47 -27.90 6.84
C LEU A 62 0.02 -27.24 5.55
N MET A 63 -0.40 -27.74 4.38
CA MET A 63 -0.04 -27.16 3.08
C MET A 63 -0.55 -25.73 2.94
N ASN A 64 -1.78 -25.46 3.39
CA ASN A 64 -2.37 -24.11 3.34
C ASN A 64 -1.63 -23.16 4.29
N GLN A 65 -1.19 -23.66 5.44
CA GLN A 65 -0.41 -22.89 6.39
C GLN A 65 0.96 -22.49 5.80
N VAL A 66 1.70 -23.44 5.24
CA VAL A 66 3.01 -23.18 4.61
C VAL A 66 2.87 -22.18 3.46
N VAL A 67 1.86 -22.36 2.59
CA VAL A 67 1.60 -21.43 1.49
C VAL A 67 1.25 -20.03 2.01
N SER A 68 0.42 -19.92 3.06
CA SER A 68 0.06 -18.60 3.64
C SER A 68 1.27 -17.85 4.16
N TRP A 69 2.14 -18.53 4.93
CA TRP A 69 3.38 -17.93 5.44
C TRP A 69 4.36 -17.56 4.31
N ALA A 70 4.47 -18.39 3.28
CA ALA A 70 5.30 -18.10 2.11
C ALA A 70 4.77 -16.89 1.32
N ILE A 71 3.45 -16.76 1.15
CA ILE A 71 2.82 -15.59 0.51
C ILE A 71 3.09 -14.33 1.34
N LEU A 72 2.98 -14.41 2.67
CA LEU A 72 3.28 -13.29 3.56
C LEU A 72 4.73 -12.81 3.41
N ALA A 73 5.70 -13.72 3.50
CA ALA A 73 7.12 -13.37 3.33
C ALA A 73 7.43 -12.85 1.92
N SER A 74 6.87 -13.47 0.88
CA SER A 74 7.13 -13.09 -0.51
C SER A 74 6.52 -11.75 -0.88
N SER A 75 5.43 -11.31 -0.23
CA SER A 75 4.77 -10.04 -0.54
C SER A 75 5.67 -8.81 -0.37
N LEU A 76 6.64 -8.85 0.55
CA LEU A 76 7.61 -7.77 0.74
C LEU A 76 8.79 -7.84 -0.23
N VAL A 77 9.19 -9.05 -0.63
CA VAL A 77 10.40 -9.29 -1.43
C VAL A 77 10.12 -9.15 -2.92
N VAL A 78 8.98 -9.69 -3.40
CA VAL A 78 8.69 -9.75 -4.84
C VAL A 78 8.57 -8.36 -5.49
N PRO A 79 7.96 -7.33 -4.86
CA PRO A 79 7.96 -5.98 -5.41
C PRO A 79 9.35 -5.43 -5.69
N LEU A 80 10.33 -5.76 -4.84
CA LEU A 80 11.71 -5.29 -4.95
C LEU A 80 12.42 -5.81 -6.22
N LEU A 81 11.96 -6.93 -6.77
CA LEU A 81 12.47 -7.52 -8.01
C LEU A 81 11.88 -6.84 -9.27
N SER A 82 10.76 -6.13 -9.12
CA SER A 82 10.09 -5.44 -10.23
C SER A 82 10.86 -4.22 -10.70
N SER A 83 10.54 -3.76 -11.91
CA SER A 83 11.11 -2.55 -12.49
C SER A 83 10.79 -1.31 -11.64
N PRO A 84 11.72 -0.35 -11.50
CA PRO A 84 11.47 0.89 -10.76
C PRO A 84 10.65 1.91 -11.58
N VAL A 85 10.08 1.54 -12.72
CA VAL A 85 9.16 2.41 -13.47
C VAL A 85 7.91 2.64 -12.62
N LEU A 86 7.50 3.90 -12.45
CA LEU A 86 6.50 4.31 -11.46
C LEU A 86 5.23 3.44 -11.49
N PHE A 87 4.58 3.36 -12.65
CA PHE A 87 3.34 2.60 -12.81
C PHE A 87 3.52 1.09 -12.60
N GLN A 88 4.61 0.51 -13.12
CA GLN A 88 4.90 -0.92 -12.96
C GLN A 88 5.21 -1.25 -11.50
N ARG A 89 5.95 -0.38 -10.81
CA ARG A 89 6.33 -0.57 -9.41
C ARG A 89 5.12 -0.46 -8.49
N LEU A 90 4.28 0.56 -8.65
CA LEU A 90 3.04 0.70 -7.86
C LEU A 90 2.10 -0.48 -8.08
N ASN A 91 1.89 -0.91 -9.33
CA ASN A 91 1.05 -2.06 -9.62
C ASN A 91 1.62 -3.36 -9.03
N SER A 92 2.94 -3.51 -9.07
CA SER A 92 3.63 -4.66 -8.47
C SER A 92 3.53 -4.69 -6.95
N ILE A 93 3.66 -3.53 -6.28
CA ILE A 93 3.43 -3.38 -4.84
C ILE A 93 1.97 -3.72 -4.52
N LEU A 94 1.01 -3.15 -5.24
CA LEU A 94 -0.42 -3.44 -5.07
C LEU A 94 -0.69 -4.94 -5.17
N LEU A 95 -0.26 -5.59 -6.26
CA LEU A 95 -0.54 -7.00 -6.51
C LEU A 95 0.04 -7.91 -5.41
N SER A 96 1.24 -7.60 -4.95
CA SER A 96 1.89 -8.33 -3.85
C SER A 96 1.15 -8.18 -2.51
N LEU A 97 0.80 -6.95 -2.12
CA LEU A 97 0.13 -6.68 -0.85
C LEU A 97 -1.33 -7.14 -0.87
N MET A 98 -1.98 -7.11 -2.03
CA MET A 98 -3.32 -7.69 -2.21
C MET A 98 -3.31 -9.20 -1.97
N SER A 99 -2.27 -9.93 -2.38
CA SER A 99 -2.20 -11.39 -2.11
C SER A 99 -2.20 -11.69 -0.61
N THR A 100 -1.50 -10.88 0.19
CA THR A 100 -1.52 -11.00 1.66
C THR A 100 -2.81 -10.50 2.28
N TYR A 101 -3.36 -9.40 1.78
CA TYR A 101 -4.60 -8.85 2.32
C TYR A 101 -5.76 -9.81 2.09
N LEU A 102 -5.79 -10.52 0.94
CA LEU A 102 -6.78 -11.54 0.65
C LEU A 102 -6.75 -12.70 1.67
N LEU A 103 -5.55 -13.18 2.05
CA LEU A 103 -5.40 -14.21 3.09
C LEU A 103 -5.89 -13.75 4.46
N LEU A 104 -5.74 -12.45 4.74
CA LEU A 104 -6.14 -11.80 6.00
C LEU A 104 -7.56 -11.25 5.95
N SER A 105 -8.38 -11.62 4.96
CA SER A 105 -9.72 -11.08 4.78
C SER A 105 -10.77 -12.18 4.72
N THR A 106 -11.91 -11.96 5.38
CA THR A 106 -13.05 -12.92 5.37
C THR A 106 -14.23 -12.43 4.54
N GLY A 107 -14.33 -11.12 4.29
CA GLY A 107 -15.51 -10.50 3.69
C GLY A 107 -15.25 -9.47 2.59
N TYR A 108 -16.14 -8.49 2.50
CA TYR A 108 -16.10 -7.41 1.51
C TYR A 108 -14.97 -6.40 1.74
N GLU A 109 -14.39 -6.39 2.95
CA GLU A 109 -13.21 -5.59 3.31
C GLU A 109 -12.04 -5.77 2.33
N ALA A 110 -11.95 -6.92 1.65
CA ALA A 110 -10.96 -7.21 0.60
C ALA A 110 -11.02 -6.24 -0.59
N LEU A 111 -12.17 -5.59 -0.82
CA LEU A 111 -12.35 -4.61 -1.89
C LEU A 111 -11.75 -3.25 -1.54
N PHE A 112 -11.61 -2.95 -0.25
CA PHE A 112 -11.21 -1.61 0.19
C PHE A 112 -9.81 -1.20 -0.32
N PRO A 113 -8.73 -1.99 -0.15
CA PRO A 113 -7.41 -1.57 -0.63
C PRO A 113 -7.36 -1.46 -2.16
N LEU A 114 -8.19 -2.24 -2.87
CA LEU A 114 -8.32 -2.14 -4.32
C LEU A 114 -8.92 -0.79 -4.73
N VAL A 115 -10.06 -0.42 -4.16
CA VAL A 115 -10.73 0.86 -4.45
C VAL A 115 -9.84 2.03 -4.04
N LEU A 116 -9.20 1.95 -2.87
CA LEU A 116 -8.24 2.95 -2.38
C LEU A 116 -7.08 3.13 -3.38
N SER A 117 -6.52 2.03 -3.90
CA SER A 117 -5.44 2.11 -4.89
C SER A 117 -5.90 2.75 -6.20
N CYS A 118 -7.10 2.42 -6.69
CA CYS A 118 -7.68 3.04 -7.89
C CYS A 118 -7.86 4.56 -7.71
N LEU A 119 -8.38 4.99 -6.56
CA LEU A 119 -8.53 6.42 -6.23
C LEU A 119 -7.17 7.14 -6.20
N MET A 120 -6.15 6.51 -5.61
CA MET A 120 -4.79 7.04 -5.60
C MET A 120 -4.17 7.11 -7.00
N PHE A 121 -4.41 6.12 -7.87
CA PHE A 121 -3.97 6.19 -9.26
C PHE A 121 -4.62 7.35 -10.03
N ILE A 122 -5.93 7.57 -9.83
CA ILE A 122 -6.64 8.73 -10.39
C ILE A 122 -6.03 10.02 -9.85
N TRP A 123 -5.77 10.09 -8.55
CA TRP A 123 -5.14 11.25 -7.91
C TRP A 123 -3.76 11.55 -8.52
N ILE A 124 -2.87 10.55 -8.64
CA ILE A 124 -1.56 10.72 -9.29
C ILE A 124 -1.71 11.27 -10.72
N HIS A 125 -2.65 10.73 -11.49
CA HIS A 125 -2.88 11.18 -12.86
C HIS A 125 -3.40 12.62 -12.90
N MET A 126 -4.34 12.98 -12.03
CA MET A 126 -4.86 14.35 -11.91
C MET A 126 -3.75 15.35 -11.54
N GLU A 127 -2.89 15.01 -10.59
CA GLU A 127 -1.76 15.88 -10.21
C GLU A 127 -0.80 16.11 -11.37
N GLN A 128 -0.56 15.07 -12.19
CA GLN A 128 0.30 15.20 -13.36
C GLN A 128 -0.31 16.10 -14.43
N GLU A 129 -1.59 15.94 -14.75
CA GLU A 129 -2.28 16.77 -15.75
C GLU A 129 -2.32 18.24 -15.31
N THR A 130 -2.57 18.49 -14.02
CA THR A 130 -2.60 19.84 -13.45
C THR A 130 -1.25 20.53 -13.62
N LEU A 131 -0.14 19.82 -13.40
CA LEU A 131 1.20 20.35 -13.59
C LEU A 131 1.54 20.64 -15.06
N GLN A 132 1.09 19.80 -15.99
CA GLN A 132 1.32 20.03 -17.42
C GLN A 132 0.62 21.32 -17.90
N GLN A 133 -0.56 21.62 -17.37
CA GLN A 133 -1.32 22.82 -17.69
C GLN A 133 -0.68 24.10 -17.12
N SER A 134 0.00 24.02 -15.97
CA SER A 134 0.66 25.17 -15.35
C SER A 134 1.95 25.64 -16.06
N GLY A 135 2.31 25.05 -17.22
CA GLY A 135 3.45 25.49 -18.02
C GLY A 135 4.84 25.17 -17.44
N VAL A 136 4.89 24.53 -16.27
CA VAL A 136 6.14 24.06 -15.65
C VAL A 136 6.63 22.84 -16.43
N CYS A 137 7.82 22.97 -17.02
CA CYS A 137 8.46 22.08 -17.99
C CYS A 137 8.55 20.59 -17.56
N CYS A 138 7.48 19.81 -17.71
CA CYS A 138 7.59 18.35 -17.59
C CYS A 138 6.73 17.63 -18.63
N LYS A 139 7.22 17.61 -19.88
CA LYS A 139 6.70 16.74 -20.96
C LYS A 139 7.16 15.27 -20.81
N GLN A 140 7.20 14.72 -19.60
CA GLN A 140 7.52 13.31 -19.39
C GLN A 140 6.25 12.49 -19.17
N LYS A 141 5.99 11.52 -20.06
CA LYS A 141 4.86 10.58 -19.91
C LYS A 141 5.05 9.76 -18.62
N LEU A 142 3.99 9.53 -17.85
CA LEU A 142 3.99 8.77 -16.58
C LEU A 142 4.70 7.41 -16.68
N THR A 143 4.65 6.80 -17.87
CA THR A 143 5.27 5.51 -18.20
C THR A 143 6.79 5.53 -18.33
N SER A 144 7.42 6.70 -18.33
CA SER A 144 8.89 6.87 -18.45
C SER A 144 9.57 7.30 -17.16
N ILE A 145 8.80 7.70 -16.14
CA ILE A 145 9.31 8.15 -14.85
C ILE A 145 9.75 6.92 -14.04
N GLN A 146 10.98 6.96 -13.51
CA GLN A 146 11.57 5.90 -12.70
C GLN A 146 11.83 6.38 -11.27
N PHE A 147 11.48 5.57 -10.27
CA PHE A 147 11.80 5.78 -8.85
C PHE A 147 13.31 5.83 -8.59
N SER A 148 14.11 5.18 -9.44
CA SER A 148 15.58 5.10 -9.31
C SER A 148 16.32 6.28 -9.95
N TYR A 149 15.62 7.26 -10.52
CA TYR A 149 16.30 8.45 -11.03
C TYR A 149 16.81 9.24 -9.82
N ASN A 150 18.11 9.12 -9.54
CA ASN A 150 18.83 10.09 -8.75
C ASN A 150 18.62 11.42 -9.47
N THR A 151 17.71 12.25 -8.96
CA THR A 151 17.72 13.68 -9.24
C THR A 151 18.96 14.23 -8.54
N ASP A 152 20.12 13.99 -9.15
CA ASP A 152 21.32 14.75 -8.83
C ASP A 152 21.02 16.22 -9.17
N ILE A 153 20.58 16.94 -8.12
CA ILE A 153 21.08 18.25 -7.70
C ILE A 153 20.45 19.54 -8.26
N ILE A 154 19.77 19.64 -9.42
CA ILE A 154 19.66 21.00 -9.99
C ILE A 154 18.34 21.79 -9.82
N GLN A 155 17.12 21.24 -9.78
CA GLN A 155 15.92 22.10 -9.60
C GLN A 155 14.77 21.42 -8.84
N PHE A 156 14.81 21.41 -7.50
CA PHE A 156 13.57 21.28 -6.74
C PHE A 156 12.73 22.54 -6.98
N ARG A 157 11.45 22.35 -7.32
CA ARG A 157 10.52 23.47 -7.42
C ARG A 157 10.32 24.10 -6.04
N HIS A 158 10.21 25.42 -6.00
CA HIS A 158 9.84 26.15 -4.79
C HIS A 158 8.42 25.78 -4.32
N LEU A 159 8.20 25.74 -3.01
CA LEU A 159 6.91 25.41 -2.41
C LEU A 159 5.81 26.36 -2.92
N CYS A 160 4.68 25.78 -3.33
CA CYS A 160 3.51 26.49 -3.82
C CYS A 160 2.26 26.08 -3.00
N LEU A 161 1.19 26.87 -3.07
CA LEU A 161 -0.07 26.55 -2.37
C LEU A 161 -0.68 25.21 -2.82
N ASP A 162 -0.40 24.78 -4.05
CA ASP A 162 -0.77 23.47 -4.56
C ASP A 162 -0.20 22.32 -3.71
N ASP A 163 0.94 22.54 -3.04
CA ASP A 163 1.59 21.52 -2.22
C ASP A 163 0.88 21.33 -0.88
N ILE A 164 0.21 22.37 -0.37
CA ILE A 164 -0.68 22.27 0.79
C ILE A 164 -1.88 21.40 0.43
N ARG A 165 -2.48 21.60 -0.76
CA ARG A 165 -3.58 20.77 -1.26
C ARG A 165 -3.18 19.31 -1.37
N ARG A 166 -1.98 19.02 -1.89
CA ARG A 166 -1.42 17.65 -1.99
C ARG A 166 -1.22 17.01 -0.61
N ALA A 167 -0.66 17.76 0.33
CA ALA A 167 -0.47 17.30 1.71
C ALA A 167 -1.82 17.02 2.39
N PHE A 168 -2.83 17.87 2.18
CA PHE A 168 -4.19 17.64 2.66
C PHE A 168 -4.79 16.34 2.09
N PHE A 169 -4.70 16.11 0.77
CA PHE A 169 -5.17 14.87 0.16
C PHE A 169 -4.45 13.64 0.72
N LEU A 170 -3.15 13.74 1.03
CA LEU A 170 -2.43 12.65 1.69
C LEU A 170 -3.03 12.36 3.08
N VAL A 171 -3.18 13.37 3.93
CA VAL A 171 -3.77 13.19 5.27
C VAL A 171 -5.17 12.62 5.15
N PHE A 172 -5.97 13.08 4.19
CA PHE A 172 -7.28 12.53 3.89
C PHE A 172 -7.22 11.03 3.53
N PHE A 173 -6.31 10.61 2.66
CA PHE A 173 -6.15 9.19 2.31
C PHE A 173 -5.65 8.35 3.48
N LEU A 174 -4.80 8.89 4.35
CA LEU A 174 -4.32 8.21 5.56
C LEU A 174 -5.45 7.98 6.57
N VAL A 175 -6.25 9.02 6.82
CA VAL A 175 -7.45 8.92 7.68
C VAL A 175 -8.46 7.93 7.06
N THR A 176 -8.66 7.99 5.74
CA THR A 176 -9.52 7.04 5.02
C THR A 176 -8.98 5.61 5.12
N ALA A 177 -7.68 5.40 4.99
CA ALA A 177 -7.02 4.10 5.14
C ALA A 177 -7.22 3.53 6.55
N PHE A 178 -7.15 4.39 7.58
CA PHE A 178 -7.42 4.00 8.96
C PHE A 178 -8.87 3.52 9.13
N PHE A 179 -9.84 4.40 8.86
CA PHE A 179 -11.25 4.07 9.12
C PHE A 179 -11.85 3.06 8.13
N GLY A 180 -11.37 3.04 6.89
CA GLY A 180 -11.91 2.21 5.82
C GLY A 180 -11.62 0.71 5.97
N THR A 181 -10.66 0.32 6.80
CA THR A 181 -10.47 -1.09 7.19
C THR A 181 -11.56 -1.60 8.14
N GLY A 182 -12.46 -0.72 8.63
CA GLY A 182 -13.71 -1.05 9.30
C GLY A 182 -13.61 -1.66 10.71
N ASN A 183 -12.48 -2.30 11.04
CA ASN A 183 -12.33 -3.09 12.25
C ASN A 183 -11.56 -2.41 13.39
N ILE A 184 -10.99 -1.22 13.18
CA ILE A 184 -10.07 -0.60 14.17
C ILE A 184 -10.80 0.22 15.25
N ALA A 185 -12.00 0.72 14.98
CA ALA A 185 -12.73 1.59 15.92
C ALA A 185 -13.07 0.88 17.25
N SER A 186 -13.09 -0.45 17.26
CA SER A 186 -13.09 -1.23 18.50
C SER A 186 -12.21 -2.47 18.34
N ILE A 187 -11.25 -2.71 19.22
CA ILE A 187 -10.43 -3.94 19.21
C ILE A 187 -11.31 -5.20 19.28
N ASN A 188 -12.53 -5.06 19.81
CA ASN A 188 -13.52 -6.12 19.92
C ASN A 188 -14.24 -6.46 18.60
N SER A 189 -14.15 -5.62 17.56
CA SER A 189 -14.74 -5.92 16.25
C SER A 189 -13.83 -6.76 15.35
N PHE A 190 -12.57 -7.00 15.72
CA PHE A 190 -11.69 -7.84 14.91
C PHE A 190 -12.15 -9.30 14.92
N ASP A 191 -12.63 -9.76 13.77
CA ASP A 191 -12.95 -11.15 13.57
C ASP A 191 -11.67 -12.00 13.50
N LEU A 192 -11.50 -12.87 14.51
CA LEU A 192 -10.38 -13.80 14.59
C LEU A 192 -10.35 -14.77 13.39
N ALA A 193 -11.48 -14.99 12.72
CA ALA A 193 -11.53 -15.86 11.55
C ALA A 193 -10.63 -15.38 10.40
N SER A 194 -10.28 -14.10 10.36
CA SER A 194 -9.43 -13.53 9.32
C SER A 194 -7.97 -13.98 9.35
N VAL A 195 -7.51 -14.62 10.43
CA VAL A 195 -6.14 -15.17 10.51
C VAL A 195 -6.12 -16.70 10.43
N TYR A 196 -7.28 -17.36 10.32
CA TYR A 196 -7.35 -18.82 10.28
C TYR A 196 -6.64 -19.45 9.07
N CYS A 197 -6.30 -18.68 8.05
CA CYS A 197 -5.40 -19.13 6.98
C CYS A 197 -3.99 -19.45 7.47
N PHE A 198 -3.54 -18.81 8.56
CA PHE A 198 -2.18 -18.95 9.13
C PHE A 198 -2.15 -19.84 10.37
N LEU A 199 -3.12 -19.69 11.26
CA LEU A 199 -3.15 -20.36 12.56
C LEU A 199 -4.57 -20.41 13.10
N THR A 200 -4.94 -21.58 13.64
CA THR A 200 -6.24 -21.81 14.28
C THR A 200 -6.13 -21.91 15.80
N VAL A 201 -4.92 -22.17 16.31
CA VAL A 201 -4.65 -22.19 17.76
C VAL A 201 -4.48 -20.76 18.25
N PHE A 202 -5.22 -20.41 19.30
CA PHE A 202 -5.18 -19.08 19.89
C PHE A 202 -3.77 -18.76 20.39
N SER A 203 -3.15 -17.76 19.76
CA SER A 203 -1.84 -17.23 20.15
C SER A 203 -1.90 -15.71 20.06
N PRO A 204 -2.15 -15.00 21.17
CA PRO A 204 -2.55 -13.59 21.14
C PRO A 204 -1.51 -12.69 20.47
N PHE A 205 -0.23 -12.97 20.66
CA PHE A 205 0.86 -12.19 20.07
C PHE A 205 0.98 -12.38 18.55
N MET A 206 0.92 -13.61 18.05
CA MET A 206 1.03 -13.89 16.61
C MET A 206 -0.22 -13.41 15.88
N MET A 207 -1.38 -13.68 16.46
CA MET A 207 -2.68 -13.22 15.97
C MET A 207 -2.73 -11.69 15.89
N GLY A 208 -2.36 -11.01 16.98
CA GLY A 208 -2.30 -9.56 17.03
C GLY A 208 -1.32 -8.99 16.01
N SER A 209 -0.16 -9.61 15.84
CA SER A 209 0.83 -9.18 14.84
C SER A 209 0.30 -9.28 13.41
N LEU A 210 -0.44 -10.34 13.08
CA LEU A 210 -1.07 -10.50 11.76
C LEU A 210 -2.20 -9.49 11.52
N MET A 211 -2.96 -9.13 12.56
CA MET A 211 -3.95 -8.05 12.48
C MET A 211 -3.29 -6.69 12.29
N MET A 212 -2.22 -6.41 13.03
CA MET A 212 -1.44 -5.17 12.83
C MET A 212 -0.86 -5.12 11.40
N TRP A 213 -0.44 -6.26 10.84
CA TRP A 213 -0.01 -6.35 9.45
C TRP A 213 -1.14 -6.07 8.45
N LYS A 214 -2.35 -6.57 8.71
CA LYS A 214 -3.54 -6.27 7.89
C LYS A 214 -3.83 -4.76 7.85
N ILE A 215 -3.78 -4.12 9.02
CA ILE A 215 -3.99 -2.67 9.17
C ILE A 215 -2.90 -1.89 8.42
N LEU A 216 -1.66 -2.39 8.46
CA LEU A 216 -0.51 -1.73 7.85
C LEU A 216 -0.61 -1.60 6.31
N ILE A 217 -1.21 -2.59 5.63
CA ILE A 217 -1.20 -2.69 4.17
C ILE A 217 -1.76 -1.42 3.47
N PRO A 218 -2.96 -0.91 3.79
CA PRO A 218 -3.48 0.33 3.21
C PRO A 218 -2.57 1.54 3.42
N PHE A 219 -1.95 1.68 4.60
CA PHE A 219 -1.01 2.78 4.87
C PHE A 219 0.22 2.74 3.97
N VAL A 220 0.79 1.54 3.79
CA VAL A 220 1.94 1.34 2.89
C VAL A 220 1.57 1.72 1.46
N LEU A 221 0.37 1.35 1.00
CA LEU A 221 -0.11 1.74 -0.33
C LEU A 221 -0.19 3.27 -0.47
N VAL A 222 -0.83 3.96 0.49
CA VAL A 222 -0.95 5.43 0.49
C VAL A 222 0.42 6.10 0.43
N MET A 223 1.38 5.65 1.25
CA MET A 223 2.73 6.22 1.26
C MET A 223 3.53 5.89 -0.03
N CYS A 224 3.28 4.75 -0.68
CA CYS A 224 3.88 4.48 -1.99
C CYS A 224 3.33 5.41 -3.09
N ALA A 225 2.02 5.72 -3.07
CA ALA A 225 1.48 6.72 -4.01
C ALA A 225 1.95 8.13 -3.68
N PHE A 226 2.18 8.44 -2.41
CA PHE A 226 2.74 9.71 -2.00
C PHE A 226 4.14 9.94 -2.59
N GLU A 227 5.02 8.96 -2.47
CA GLU A 227 6.34 8.97 -3.12
C GLU A 227 6.20 9.12 -4.65
N ALA A 228 5.20 8.49 -5.26
CA ALA A 228 4.91 8.69 -6.67
C ALA A 228 4.49 10.14 -7.00
N VAL A 229 3.64 10.77 -6.19
CA VAL A 229 3.26 12.19 -6.35
C VAL A 229 4.47 13.10 -6.14
N GLN A 230 5.33 12.84 -5.15
CA GLN A 230 6.55 13.62 -4.94
C GLN A 230 7.46 13.58 -6.17
N LEU A 231 7.62 12.41 -6.78
CA LEU A 231 8.43 12.24 -7.99
C LEU A 231 7.80 12.87 -9.23
N THR A 232 6.49 12.74 -9.45
CA THR A 232 5.83 13.37 -10.61
C THR A 232 5.81 14.89 -10.51
N THR A 233 5.84 15.43 -9.29
CA THR A 233 5.78 16.87 -9.01
C THR A 233 7.15 17.52 -8.79
N GLN A 234 8.24 16.72 -8.75
CA GLN A 234 9.62 17.18 -8.49
C GLN A 234 9.78 18.00 -7.21
N LEU A 235 9.04 17.63 -6.17
CA LEU A 235 9.10 18.30 -4.87
C LEU A 235 10.16 17.68 -3.97
N SER A 236 10.74 18.50 -3.11
CA SER A 236 11.62 18.01 -2.04
C SER A 236 10.80 17.15 -1.09
N SER A 237 11.17 15.87 -0.98
CA SER A 237 10.52 14.89 -0.08
C SER A 237 10.46 15.41 1.36
N LYS A 238 11.53 16.09 1.82
CA LYS A 238 11.60 16.67 3.17
C LYS A 238 10.58 17.78 3.38
N SER A 239 10.46 18.71 2.44
CA SER A 239 9.60 19.88 2.60
C SER A 239 8.11 19.51 2.61
N LEU A 240 7.71 18.60 1.72
CA LEU A 240 6.31 18.17 1.65
C LEU A 240 5.96 17.29 2.86
N PHE A 241 6.87 16.41 3.28
CA PHE A 241 6.70 15.63 4.50
C PHE A 241 6.53 16.52 5.75
N LEU A 242 7.28 17.62 5.86
CA LEU A 242 7.08 18.61 6.94
C LEU A 242 5.70 19.26 6.90
N ILE A 243 5.18 19.61 5.71
CA ILE A 243 3.82 20.16 5.59
C ILE A 243 2.78 19.13 6.07
N VAL A 244 2.94 17.85 5.70
CA VAL A 244 2.07 16.77 6.17
C VAL A 244 2.10 16.64 7.68
N LEU A 245 3.28 16.70 8.30
CA LEU A 245 3.41 16.67 9.76
C LEU A 245 2.69 17.85 10.40
N VAL A 246 2.89 19.07 9.91
CA VAL A 246 2.22 20.28 10.44
C VAL A 246 0.70 20.17 10.34
N ILE A 247 0.16 19.75 9.19
CA ILE A 247 -1.29 19.55 9.03
C ILE A 247 -1.81 18.49 10.01
N SER A 248 -1.04 17.42 10.21
CA SER A 248 -1.42 16.33 11.11
C SER A 248 -1.38 16.77 12.58
N ASP A 249 -0.42 17.62 12.97
CA ASP A 249 -0.34 18.21 14.31
C ASP A 249 -1.49 19.20 14.55
N ILE A 250 -1.87 20.00 13.56
CA ILE A 250 -3.06 20.87 13.63
C ILE A 250 -4.32 20.02 13.85
N MET A 251 -4.45 18.90 13.12
CA MET A 251 -5.55 17.96 13.32
C MET A 251 -5.52 17.34 14.73
N ALA A 252 -4.34 16.99 15.25
CA ALA A 252 -4.19 16.47 16.61
C ALA A 252 -4.63 17.49 17.66
N LEU A 253 -4.23 18.75 17.53
CA LEU A 253 -4.66 19.84 18.40
C LEU A 253 -6.18 20.06 18.34
N HIS A 254 -6.78 19.95 17.15
CA HIS A 254 -8.23 20.03 17.02
C HIS A 254 -8.94 18.93 17.84
N PHE A 255 -8.46 17.69 17.76
CA PHE A 255 -9.02 16.60 18.58
C PHE A 255 -8.72 16.75 20.07
N PHE A 256 -7.57 17.33 20.42
CA PHE A 256 -7.25 17.66 21.81
C PHE A 256 -8.28 18.61 22.42
N PHE A 257 -8.65 19.68 21.70
CA PHE A 257 -9.69 20.61 22.17
C PHE A 257 -11.11 20.01 22.16
N LEU A 258 -11.33 18.91 21.44
CA LEU A 258 -12.58 18.16 21.43
C LEU A 258 -12.65 17.05 22.49
N VAL A 259 -11.60 16.85 23.28
CA VAL A 259 -11.62 15.92 24.42
C VAL A 259 -12.67 16.41 25.41
N LYS A 260 -13.56 15.50 25.80
CA LYS A 260 -14.64 15.79 26.74
C LYS A 260 -14.30 15.24 28.12
N ASP A 261 -14.44 16.09 29.14
CA ASP A 261 -14.32 15.71 30.55
C ASP A 261 -15.69 15.42 31.21
N TYR A 262 -16.77 15.45 30.42
CA TYR A 262 -18.14 15.29 30.88
C TYR A 262 -18.95 14.43 29.90
N GLY A 263 -20.02 13.79 30.40
CA GLY A 263 -20.87 12.89 29.61
C GLY A 263 -20.75 11.43 30.03
N SER A 264 -21.12 10.50 29.14
CA SER A 264 -20.98 9.08 29.41
C SER A 264 -19.50 8.66 29.38
N TRP A 265 -19.14 7.62 30.13
CA TRP A 265 -17.78 7.03 30.08
C TRP A 265 -17.36 6.63 28.66
N LEU A 266 -18.33 6.24 27.82
CA LEU A 266 -18.09 5.91 26.41
C LEU A 266 -17.74 7.16 25.60
N ASP A 267 -18.44 8.28 25.81
CA ASP A 267 -18.16 9.53 25.10
C ASP A 267 -16.79 10.11 25.49
N ILE A 268 -16.45 10.03 26.78
CA ILE A 268 -15.12 10.43 27.28
C ILE A 268 -14.06 9.53 26.64
N GLY A 269 -14.23 8.20 26.72
CA GLY A 269 -13.29 7.23 26.16
C GLY A 269 -13.11 7.35 24.65
N THR A 270 -14.18 7.61 23.89
CA THR A 270 -14.11 7.79 22.43
C THR A 270 -13.41 9.08 22.03
N SER A 271 -13.65 10.18 22.75
CA SER A 271 -12.95 11.45 22.52
C SER A 271 -11.44 11.33 22.74
N ILE A 272 -11.04 10.65 23.83
CA ILE A 272 -9.63 10.35 24.13
C ILE A 272 -9.05 9.41 23.06
N SER A 273 -9.79 8.38 22.66
CA SER A 273 -9.34 7.43 21.64
C SER A 273 -9.06 8.11 20.30
N HIS A 274 -9.95 9.01 19.84
CA HIS A 274 -9.73 9.77 18.60
C HIS A 274 -8.45 10.61 18.65
N TYR A 275 -8.20 11.29 19.77
CA TYR A 275 -6.98 12.06 19.96
C TYR A 275 -5.72 11.18 19.92
N VAL A 276 -5.72 10.06 20.66
CA VAL A 276 -4.60 9.10 20.69
C VAL A 276 -4.36 8.47 19.33
N ILE A 277 -5.43 8.13 18.60
CA ILE A 277 -5.35 7.59 17.24
C ILE A 277 -4.61 8.58 16.34
N VAL A 278 -5.01 9.85 16.31
CA VAL A 278 -4.38 10.86 15.45
C VAL A 278 -2.90 11.04 15.79
N MET A 279 -2.54 11.13 17.08
CA MET A 279 -1.13 11.20 17.49
C MET A 279 -0.34 9.95 17.13
N SER A 280 -0.93 8.76 17.29
CA SER A 280 -0.26 7.51 16.92
C SER A 280 -0.02 7.43 15.40
N MET A 281 -0.96 7.95 14.60
CA MET A 281 -0.81 8.03 13.15
C MET A 281 0.37 8.91 12.77
N THR A 282 0.53 10.09 13.37
CA THR A 282 1.64 11.01 13.01
C THR A 282 3.01 10.39 13.24
N ILE A 283 3.20 9.71 14.39
CA ILE A 283 4.44 8.98 14.69
C ILE A 283 4.68 7.87 13.67
N PHE A 284 3.62 7.12 13.34
CA PHE A 284 3.71 6.00 12.42
C PHE A 284 4.02 6.42 10.98
N LEU A 285 3.64 7.63 10.57
CA LEU A 285 3.96 8.17 9.23
C LEU A 285 5.45 8.23 8.94
N VAL A 286 6.29 8.56 9.93
CA VAL A 286 7.74 8.60 9.75
C VAL A 286 8.27 7.22 9.40
N PHE A 287 7.82 6.20 10.12
CA PHE A 287 8.18 4.80 9.87
C PHE A 287 7.69 4.32 8.49
N LEU A 288 6.42 4.60 8.18
CA LEU A 288 5.82 4.25 6.90
C LEU A 288 6.51 4.91 5.71
N ASN A 289 6.97 6.16 5.85
CA ASN A 289 7.69 6.87 4.81
C ASN A 289 9.01 6.14 4.48
N GLY A 290 9.77 5.73 5.50
CA GLY A 290 11.00 4.95 5.30
C GLY A 290 10.73 3.60 4.60
N LEU A 291 9.64 2.91 4.99
CA LEU A 291 9.25 1.65 4.36
C LEU A 291 8.78 1.84 2.92
N ALA A 292 8.03 2.90 2.62
CA ALA A 292 7.62 3.24 1.27
C ALA A 292 8.84 3.53 0.37
N GLN A 293 9.80 4.33 0.85
CA GLN A 293 11.05 4.61 0.12
C GLN A 293 11.85 3.33 -0.17
N LEU A 294 11.93 2.41 0.80
CA LEU A 294 12.55 1.11 0.61
C LEU A 294 11.85 0.33 -0.50
N LEU A 295 10.52 0.24 -0.44
CA LEU A 295 9.70 -0.50 -1.39
C LEU A 295 9.62 0.15 -2.77
N THR A 296 9.81 1.45 -2.94
CA THR A 296 9.74 2.12 -4.24
C THR A 296 11.11 2.22 -4.92
N THR A 297 12.16 2.55 -4.16
CA THR A 297 13.46 2.95 -4.71
C THR A 297 14.44 1.78 -4.87
N LYS A 298 14.45 0.81 -3.95
CA LYS A 298 15.43 -0.29 -3.99
C LYS A 298 15.04 -1.34 -5.02
N LYS A 299 15.93 -1.64 -5.96
CA LYS A 299 15.81 -2.79 -6.87
C LYS A 299 16.76 -3.90 -6.44
N LEU A 300 16.24 -5.07 -6.12
CA LEU A 300 17.04 -6.28 -5.93
C LEU A 300 17.38 -6.86 -7.31
N ARG A 301 18.66 -7.10 -7.58
CA ARG A 301 19.10 -7.86 -8.76
C ARG A 301 19.36 -9.30 -8.31
N LEU A 302 18.65 -10.26 -8.91
CA LEU A 302 18.99 -11.67 -8.78
C LEU A 302 20.40 -11.86 -9.37
N TYR A 303 21.29 -12.40 -8.57
CA TYR A 303 22.71 -12.57 -8.89
C TYR A 303 22.86 -13.38 -10.19
N GLY A 304 23.49 -12.81 -11.22
CA GLY A 304 23.76 -13.56 -12.45
C GLY A 304 23.80 -12.80 -13.76
N LYS A 305 24.49 -11.65 -13.85
CA LYS A 305 25.20 -11.29 -15.10
C LYS A 305 26.53 -10.64 -14.72
N PRO A 306 27.69 -11.28 -15.00
CA PRO A 306 28.95 -10.55 -14.98
C PRO A 306 28.82 -9.41 -16.00
N LYS A 307 29.26 -8.21 -15.62
CA LYS A 307 29.43 -7.10 -16.55
C LYS A 307 30.39 -7.57 -17.64
N SER A 308 29.89 -7.95 -18.81
CA SER A 308 30.74 -8.08 -20.00
C SER A 308 31.15 -6.66 -20.40
N HIS A 309 32.26 -6.19 -19.87
CA HIS A 309 33.03 -5.12 -20.48
C HIS A 309 33.53 -5.68 -21.82
N LEU A 310 32.83 -5.34 -22.91
CA LEU A 310 33.35 -5.50 -24.25
C LEU A 310 34.12 -4.21 -24.55
N ILE A 311 35.45 -4.33 -24.53
CA ILE A 311 36.43 -3.40 -25.09
C ILE A 311 36.38 -3.55 -26.61
#